data_AF-A0A7C5MM25-F1
#
_entry.id   AF-A0A7C5MM25-F1
#
_cell.length_a   1.000
_cell.length_b   1.000
_cell.length_c   1.000
_cell.angle_alpha   90.00
_cell.angle_beta   90.00
_cell.angle_gamma   90.00
#
_symmetry.space_group_name_H-M   'P 1'
#
loop_
_entity.id
_entity.type
_entity.pdbx_description
1 polymer ?
#
loop_
_entity_poly.entity_id
_entity_poly.type
_entity_poly.pdbx_seq_one_letter_code
_entity_poly.pdbx_strand_id
1 'polypeptide(L)' 'MAEEAFKEGLKGLLKKELKLKFKVEKWKTYDEFGKVFGYPSEVEIDIIMTMKDKKLILIEISSHAKSSDIF' A
#
# COMPACT_ATOMS: atom_id res chain seq x y z
N MET A 1 11.91 11.40 3.85
CA MET A 1 11.72 11.78 5.28
C MET A 1 10.25 11.95 5.65
N ALA A 2 9.45 12.76 4.94
CA ALA A 2 8.03 12.94 5.27
C ALA A 2 7.15 11.70 5.02
N GLU A 3 7.36 11.00 3.90
CA GLU A 3 6.53 9.87 3.50
C GLU A 3 6.67 8.65 4.41
N GLU A 4 7.90 8.33 4.83
CA GLU A 4 8.17 7.20 5.72
C GLU A 4 7.57 7.43 7.12
N ALA A 5 7.67 8.65 7.64
CA ALA A 5 7.03 9.04 8.90
C ALA A 5 5.48 9.00 8.80
N PHE A 6 4.93 9.44 7.66
CA PHE A 6 3.49 9.35 7.39
C PHE A 6 3.02 7.89 7.31
N LYS A 7 3.77 7.03 6.61
CA LYS A 7 3.51 5.58 6.52
C LYS A 7 3.55 4.90 7.88
N GLU A 8 4.56 5.18 8.70
CA GLU A 8 4.64 4.64 10.07
C GLU A 8 3.47 5.12 10.96
N GLY A 9 3.06 6.40 10.83
CA GLY A 9 1.87 6.92 11.50
C GLY A 9 0.59 6.19 11.10
N LEU A 10 0.40 5.93 9.81
CA LEU A 10 -0.75 5.19 9.27
C LEU A 10 -0.76 3.73 9.74
N LYS A 11 0.40 3.06 9.75
CA LYS A 11 0.55 1.70 10.33
C LYS A 11 0.12 1.67 11.80
N GLY A 12 0.52 2.67 12.57
CA GLY A 12 0.13 2.81 13.97
C GLY A 12 -1.37 3.03 14.15
N LEU A 13 -1.95 3.94 13.36
CA LEU A 13 -3.39 4.26 13.40
C LEU A 13 -4.25 3.04 13.08
N LEU A 14 -3.94 2.35 11.97
CA LEU A 14 -4.68 1.16 11.58
C LEU A 14 -4.65 0.12 12.72
N LYS A 15 -3.52 -0.03 13.44
CA LYS A 15 -3.33 -1.11 14.43
C LYS A 15 -4.18 -0.83 15.65
N LYS A 16 -4.28 0.45 15.99
CA LYS A 16 -5.01 0.97 17.13
C LYS A 16 -6.51 1.03 16.89
N GLU A 17 -6.94 1.64 15.79
CA GLU A 17 -8.36 1.91 15.50
C GLU A 17 -9.10 0.65 15.04
N LEU A 18 -8.52 -0.12 14.12
CA LEU A 18 -9.22 -1.27 13.56
C LEU A 18 -9.15 -2.50 14.48
N LYS A 19 -8.27 -2.51 15.51
CA LYS A 19 -7.95 -3.69 16.36
C LYS A 19 -7.65 -4.95 15.55
N LEU A 20 -7.38 -4.80 14.26
CA LEU A 20 -7.12 -5.88 13.35
C LEU A 20 -5.66 -6.28 13.55
N LYS A 21 -5.40 -7.58 13.73
CA LYS A 21 -4.04 -8.11 13.65
C LYS A 21 -3.67 -8.17 12.18
N PHE A 22 -3.01 -7.16 11.67
CA PHE A 22 -2.51 -7.17 10.29
C PHE A 22 -1.00 -6.96 10.23
N LYS A 23 -0.43 -7.55 9.19
CA LYS A 23 0.96 -7.34 8.79
C LYS A 23 0.94 -6.42 7.59
N VAL A 24 1.70 -5.33 7.66
CA VAL A 24 1.96 -4.48 6.50
C VAL A 24 3.27 -4.96 5.91
N GLU A 25 3.24 -5.36 4.64
CA GLU A 25 4.38 -5.86 3.92
C GLU A 25 4.54 -5.09 2.63
N LYS A 26 5.79 -4.74 2.33
CA LYS A 26 6.15 -4.00 1.13
C LYS A 26 6.43 -5.01 0.02
N TRP A 27 5.64 -4.95 -1.03
CA TRP A 27 5.81 -5.83 -2.18
C TRP A 27 6.28 -5.00 -3.38
N LYS A 28 7.38 -5.45 -3.98
CA LYS A 28 7.92 -4.86 -5.21
C LYS A 28 7.87 -5.90 -6.30
N THR A 29 7.41 -5.49 -7.47
CA THR A 29 7.43 -6.31 -8.68
C THR A 29 7.76 -5.45 -9.89
N TYR A 30 8.21 -6.07 -10.96
CA TYR A 30 8.33 -5.39 -12.25
C TYR A 30 7.14 -5.80 -13.11
N ASP A 31 6.28 -4.84 -13.45
CA ASP A 31 5.14 -5.04 -14.30
C ASP A 31 5.56 -4.96 -15.76
N GLU A 32 5.98 -6.09 -16.34
CA GLU A 32 6.41 -6.18 -17.74
C GLU A 32 5.33 -5.82 -18.75
N PHE A 33 4.06 -5.90 -18.37
CA PHE A 33 2.93 -5.67 -19.27
C PHE A 33 2.41 -4.22 -19.22
N GLY A 34 2.92 -3.40 -18.29
CA GLY A 34 2.44 -2.04 -18.09
C GLY A 34 0.96 -1.95 -17.72
N LYS A 35 0.44 -2.94 -16.99
CA LYS A 35 -0.94 -2.96 -16.48
C LYS A 35 -1.23 -1.84 -15.49
N VAL A 36 -0.23 -1.39 -14.74
CA VAL A 36 -0.41 -0.36 -13.71
C VAL A 36 -0.25 1.04 -14.30
N PHE A 37 0.88 1.33 -14.92
CA PHE A 37 1.21 2.67 -15.43
C PHE A 37 1.07 2.84 -16.95
N GLY A 38 0.63 1.81 -17.67
CA GLY A 38 0.55 1.83 -19.14
C GLY A 38 1.88 1.55 -19.85
N TYR A 39 2.97 1.32 -19.11
CA TYR A 39 4.29 0.97 -19.64
C TYR A 39 5.08 0.09 -18.65
N PRO A 40 6.06 -0.71 -19.12
CA PRO A 40 6.86 -1.57 -18.26
C PRO A 40 7.61 -0.78 -17.18
N SER A 41 7.34 -1.11 -15.91
CA SER A 41 7.84 -0.33 -14.78
C SER A 41 7.89 -1.12 -13.48
N GLU A 42 8.73 -0.67 -12.55
CA GLU A 42 8.72 -1.21 -11.18
C GLU A 42 7.51 -0.66 -10.43
N VAL A 43 6.73 -1.57 -9.84
CA VAL A 43 5.54 -1.26 -9.04
C VAL A 43 5.83 -1.64 -7.61
N GLU A 44 5.54 -0.71 -6.70
CA GLU A 44 5.71 -0.88 -5.26
C GLU A 44 4.36 -0.71 -4.57
N ILE A 45 3.91 -1.72 -3.83
CA ILE A 45 2.61 -1.73 -3.17
C ILE A 45 2.79 -2.07 -1.69
N ASP A 46 2.08 -1.36 -0.83
CA ASP A 46 1.95 -1.70 0.58
C ASP A 46 0.76 -2.67 0.77
N ILE A 47 1.05 -3.93 1.08
CA ILE A 47 0.03 -4.96 1.28
C ILE A 47 -0.32 -5.04 2.76
N ILE A 48 -1.60 -4.89 3.09
CA ILE A 48 -2.13 -5.14 4.43
C ILE A 48 -2.83 -6.48 4.45
N MET A 49 -2.26 -7.45 5.16
CA MET A 49 -2.86 -8.78 5.33
C MET A 49 -3.48 -8.90 6.71
N THR A 50 -4.77 -9.19 6.77
CA THR A 50 -5.44 -9.54 8.04
C THR A 50 -5.10 -10.98 8.42
N MET A 51 -4.63 -11.19 9.65
CA MET A 51 -4.25 -12.51 10.14
C MET A 51 -5.45 -13.38 10.54
N LYS A 52 -6.62 -12.77 10.74
CA LYS A 52 -7.79 -13.45 11.33
C LYS A 52 -8.69 -14.08 10.26
N ASP A 53 -8.75 -13.46 9.08
CA ASP A 53 -9.76 -13.74 8.07
C ASP A 53 -9.15 -13.94 6.66
N LYS A 54 -7.81 -14.01 6.55
CA LYS A 54 -7.06 -14.17 5.29
C LYS A 54 -7.47 -13.15 4.21
N LYS A 55 -8.10 -12.04 4.59
CA LYS A 55 -8.43 -10.96 3.67
C LYS A 55 -7.16 -10.16 3.39
N LEU A 56 -6.85 -10.05 2.11
CA LEU A 56 -5.74 -9.26 1.60
C LEU A 56 -6.31 -7.92 1.13
N ILE A 57 -5.81 -6.84 1.73
CA ILE A 57 -6.16 -5.48 1.34
C ILE A 57 -4.89 -4.87 0.73
N LEU A 58 -4.96 -4.54 -0.56
CA LEU A 58 -3.91 -3.79 -1.24
C LEU A 58 -4.17 -2.31 -1.00
N ILE A 59 -3.18 -1.59 -0.46
CA ILE A 59 -3.29 -0.16 -0.21
C ILE A 59 -2.08 0.52 -0.84
N GLU A 60 -2.33 1.50 -1.68
CA GLU A 60 -1.31 2.44 -2.10
C GLU A 60 -1.29 3.61 -1.12
N ILE A 61 -0.15 3.81 -0.45
CA ILE A 61 0.04 4.95 0.44
C ILE A 61 0.88 5.99 -0.29
N SER A 62 0.21 6.92 -0.97
CA SER A 62 0.87 8.09 -1.56
C SER A 62 0.75 9.31 -0.64
N SER A 63 1.81 10.11 -0.59
CA SER A 63 1.80 11.41 0.10
C SER A 63 1.03 12.50 -0.67
N HIS A 64 0.72 12.26 -1.94
CA HIS A 64 -0.09 13.10 -2.81
C HIS A 64 -0.91 12.19 -3.73
N ALA A 65 -2.25 12.19 -3.57
CA ALA A 65 -3.15 11.63 -4.56
C ALA A 65 -3.74 12.79 -5.35
N LYS A 66 -3.33 13.00 -6.61
CA LYS A 66 -4.12 13.83 -7.52
C LYS A 66 -5.23 12.97 -8.09
N SER A 67 -6.38 13.58 -8.37
CA SER A 67 -7.48 12.91 -9.06
C SER A 67 -7.08 12.36 -10.45
N SER A 68 -5.99 12.88 -11.05
CA SER A 68 -5.39 12.33 -12.27
C SER A 68 -4.59 11.04 -12.06
N ASP A 69 -4.27 10.68 -10.82
CA ASP A 69 -3.46 9.50 -10.48
C ASP A 69 -4.35 8.27 -10.19
N ILE A 70 -5.67 8.48 -10.12
CA ILE A 70 -6.68 7.43 -9.97
C ILE A 70 -7.29 7.21 -11.36
N PHE A 71 -6.82 6.17 -12.07
CA PHE A 71 -7.37 5.75 -13.36
C PHE A 71 -8.61 4.88 -13.20
#